data_AF-H3SG79-F1
#
_entry.id   AF-H3SG79-F1
#
_cell.length_a   1.000
_cell.length_b   1.000
_cell.length_c   1.000
_cell.angle_alpha   90.00
_cell.angle_beta   90.00
_cell.angle_gamma   90.00
#
_symmetry.space_group_name_H-M   'P 1'
#
loop_
_entity.id
_entity.type
_entity.pdbx_description
1 polymer ?
#
loop_
_entity_poly.entity_id
_entity_poly.type
_entity_poly.pdbx_seq_one_letter_code
_entity_poly.pdbx_strand_id
1 'polypeptide(L)'
;MRTTELIHELRQPKIQPWYWILMWEVYFVVVLAGLAMLIGPFLLLYGWRNGWVYASFLLTVPGFFIVRGTVRLWGEQLWMNRHRDTYRLYPDRVEYEAWDLASREKREGAIALADIRRVRYGYSVLEGYHLYKPSKFTEQVPQFGMVRTLTLEYSDGWKPGKLSIPMMRNDDILAWLAQFRSGHIPLYYSTTVHGLKGMFVAGQEDLIEEEGPAGAEAAWPEDLCQVDCGFHQYVDSLEPVEEEEPAPDGASASSITQTYRFGKIGWGAYGMLLLQGVLLYGIVAAADQGYLTEEMYRHAAYKAIAAGIMLLFGFLFYQRVRIQHWMQLISYPLLNFALYLVGGAILCGDEGTPSYGAWDEIATAALLYIAISWLPYLIFRNRRNRAEQQQAAHPGL
;
A
#
# COMPACT_ATOMS: atom_id res chain seq x y z
N MET A 1 37.50 27.53 27.22
CA MET A 1 37.81 27.55 25.78
C MET A 1 36.78 26.67 25.10
N ARG A 2 35.96 27.19 24.19
CA ARG A 2 34.99 26.38 23.43
C ARG A 2 35.78 25.53 22.42
N THR A 3 35.83 24.23 22.63
CA THR A 3 36.37 23.31 21.63
C THR A 3 35.39 23.22 20.47
N THR A 4 35.81 23.68 19.30
CA THR A 4 35.00 23.70 18.06
C THR A 4 35.08 22.40 17.27
N GLU A 5 35.77 21.39 17.80
CA GLU A 5 35.95 20.12 17.11
C GLU A 5 34.65 19.31 17.14
N LEU A 6 34.08 19.08 15.97
CA LEU A 6 32.89 18.26 15.77
C LEU A 6 33.27 16.79 15.98
N ILE A 7 32.67 16.14 16.98
CA ILE A 7 32.94 14.72 17.28
C ILE A 7 32.20 13.84 16.28
N HIS A 8 30.90 14.11 16.08
CA HIS A 8 30.05 13.29 15.22
C HIS A 8 28.91 14.10 14.61
N GLU A 9 28.60 13.86 13.34
CA GLU A 9 27.42 14.40 12.67
C GLU A 9 26.51 13.25 12.23
N LEU A 10 25.31 13.21 12.79
CA LEU A 10 24.25 12.32 12.37
C LEU A 10 23.32 13.10 11.45
N ARG A 11 23.24 12.66 10.19
CA ARG A 11 22.30 13.20 9.21
C ARG A 11 21.37 12.09 8.76
N GLN A 12 20.08 12.37 8.71
CA GLN A 12 19.12 11.39 8.20
C GLN A 12 19.52 10.90 6.79
N PRO A 13 19.35 9.60 6.51
CA PRO A 13 19.62 9.06 5.19
C PRO A 13 18.62 9.61 4.18
N LYS A 14 19.08 9.77 2.93
CA LYS A 14 18.17 9.98 1.81
C LYS A 14 17.47 8.67 1.48
N ILE A 15 16.29 8.79 0.89
CA ILE A 15 15.67 7.66 0.19
C ILE A 15 16.67 7.13 -0.83
N GLN A 16 16.78 5.80 -0.93
CA GLN A 16 17.74 5.20 -1.84
C GLN A 16 17.46 5.64 -3.28
N PRO A 17 18.50 5.89 -4.10
CA PRO A 17 18.31 6.38 -5.47
C PRO A 17 17.35 5.53 -6.30
N TRP A 18 17.42 4.19 -6.13
CA TRP A 18 16.52 3.27 -6.83
C TRP A 18 15.05 3.45 -6.42
N TYR A 19 14.74 3.36 -5.13
CA TYR A 19 13.37 3.57 -4.63
C TYR A 19 12.85 4.97 -4.94
N TRP A 20 13.75 5.97 -4.94
CA TRP A 20 13.41 7.33 -5.34
C TRP A 20 12.96 7.41 -6.80
N ILE A 21 13.70 6.79 -7.73
CA ILE A 21 13.33 6.73 -9.15
C ILE A 21 12.01 5.97 -9.33
N LEU A 22 11.89 4.80 -8.71
CA LEU A 22 10.67 3.97 -8.81
C LEU A 22 9.43 4.71 -8.29
N MET A 23 9.54 5.39 -7.14
CA MET A 23 8.43 6.22 -6.63
C MET A 23 8.06 7.35 -7.59
N TRP A 24 9.06 8.01 -8.20
CA TRP A 24 8.82 9.04 -9.22
C TRP A 24 8.06 8.47 -10.43
N GLU A 25 8.46 7.31 -10.94
CA GLU A 25 7.79 6.65 -12.06
C GLU A 25 6.36 6.26 -11.72
N VAL A 26 6.13 5.65 -10.55
CA VAL A 26 4.79 5.26 -10.10
C VAL A 26 3.89 6.49 -9.92
N TYR A 27 4.36 7.54 -9.25
CA TYR A 27 3.57 8.78 -9.10
C TYR A 27 3.28 9.43 -10.44
N PHE A 28 4.25 9.46 -11.36
CA PHE A 28 4.07 10.01 -12.70
C PHE A 28 3.00 9.24 -13.49
N VAL A 29 3.04 7.91 -13.49
CA VAL A 29 2.02 7.08 -14.16
C VAL A 29 0.63 7.28 -13.55
N VAL A 30 0.52 7.35 -12.22
CA VAL A 30 -0.75 7.58 -11.54
C VAL A 30 -1.31 8.98 -11.84
N VAL A 31 -0.46 10.00 -11.89
CA VAL A 31 -0.86 11.36 -12.29
C VAL A 31 -1.31 11.38 -13.75
N LEU A 32 -0.61 10.70 -14.66
CA LEU A 32 -1.02 10.59 -16.06
C LEU A 32 -2.39 9.90 -16.20
N ALA A 33 -2.61 8.81 -15.47
CA ALA A 33 -3.90 8.13 -15.45
C ALA A 33 -5.01 9.06 -14.92
N GLY A 34 -4.76 9.77 -13.82
CA GLY A 34 -5.71 10.75 -13.28
C GLY A 34 -5.99 11.92 -14.22
N LEU A 35 -4.97 12.43 -14.92
CA LEU A 35 -5.12 13.48 -15.94
C LEU A 35 -5.88 12.98 -17.18
N ALA A 36 -5.65 11.73 -17.60
CA ALA A 36 -6.41 11.11 -18.68
C ALA A 36 -7.89 10.99 -18.31
N MET A 37 -8.22 10.65 -17.05
CA MET A 37 -9.61 10.64 -16.57
C MET A 37 -10.21 12.05 -16.48
N LEU A 38 -9.40 13.06 -16.16
CA LEU A 38 -9.84 14.45 -16.00
C LEU A 38 -10.07 15.15 -17.35
N ILE A 39 -9.09 15.03 -18.27
CA ILE A 39 -9.04 15.75 -19.56
C ILE A 39 -9.62 14.90 -20.69
N GLY A 40 -9.52 13.56 -20.59
CA GLY A 40 -9.98 12.62 -21.60
C GLY A 40 -11.43 12.82 -22.03
N PRO A 41 -12.41 13.05 -21.12
CA PRO A 41 -13.79 13.35 -21.50
C PRO A 41 -13.93 14.55 -22.45
N PHE A 42 -13.10 15.59 -22.27
CA PHE A 42 -13.10 16.77 -23.14
C PHE A 42 -12.49 16.48 -24.51
N LEU A 43 -11.42 15.70 -24.56
CA LEU A 43 -10.80 15.25 -25.82
C LEU A 43 -11.74 14.32 -26.60
N LEU A 44 -12.43 13.43 -25.90
CA LEU A 44 -13.42 12.54 -26.49
C LEU A 44 -14.61 13.33 -27.07
N LEU A 45 -15.07 14.39 -26.41
CA LEU A 45 -16.14 15.25 -26.95
C LEU A 45 -15.71 15.99 -28.22
N TYR A 46 -14.43 16.34 -28.32
CA TYR A 46 -13.88 17.00 -29.50
C TYR A 46 -13.81 16.04 -30.71
N GLY A 47 -13.40 14.79 -30.48
CA GLY A 47 -13.28 13.78 -31.54
C GLY A 47 -14.61 13.07 -31.89
N TRP A 48 -15.47 12.83 -30.91
CA TRP A 48 -16.70 12.06 -31.05
C TRP A 48 -17.89 12.79 -30.41
N ARG A 49 -18.89 13.15 -31.22
CA ARG A 49 -20.15 13.76 -30.77
C ARG A 49 -21.21 12.70 -30.48
N ASN A 50 -20.87 11.70 -29.66
CA ASN A 50 -21.81 10.66 -29.23
C ASN A 50 -22.31 10.97 -27.80
N GLY A 51 -23.61 10.73 -27.54
CA GLY A 51 -24.22 10.91 -26.22
C GLY A 51 -23.53 10.11 -25.10
N TRP A 52 -22.90 8.98 -25.44
CA TRP A 52 -22.12 8.19 -24.49
C TRP A 52 -20.86 8.87 -23.98
N VAL A 53 -20.30 9.83 -24.73
CA VAL A 53 -19.13 10.59 -24.28
C VAL A 53 -19.45 11.38 -23.00
N TYR A 54 -20.71 11.80 -22.80
CA TYR A 54 -21.12 12.45 -21.56
C TYR A 54 -21.01 11.53 -20.34
N ALA A 55 -21.11 10.21 -20.50
CA ALA A 55 -20.90 9.27 -19.38
C ALA A 55 -19.44 9.27 -18.89
N SER A 56 -18.47 9.58 -19.75
CA SER A 56 -17.06 9.66 -19.36
C SER A 56 -16.78 10.81 -18.37
N PHE A 57 -17.64 11.84 -18.30
CA PHE A 57 -17.51 12.91 -17.30
C PHE A 57 -17.67 12.43 -15.85
N LEU A 58 -18.27 11.25 -15.63
CA LEU A 58 -18.29 10.62 -14.31
C LEU A 58 -16.87 10.28 -13.82
N LEU A 59 -15.91 10.10 -14.73
CA LEU A 59 -14.50 9.84 -14.41
C LEU A 59 -13.72 11.11 -14.04
N THR A 60 -14.24 12.29 -14.37
CA THR A 60 -13.58 13.57 -14.06
C THR A 60 -13.43 13.76 -12.54
N VAL A 61 -14.44 13.38 -11.76
CA VAL A 61 -14.42 13.48 -10.29
C VAL A 61 -13.33 12.59 -9.67
N PRO A 62 -13.29 11.26 -9.89
CA PRO A 62 -12.20 10.44 -9.38
C PRO A 62 -10.83 10.83 -9.96
N GLY A 63 -10.76 11.24 -11.23
CA GLY A 63 -9.53 11.76 -11.84
C GLY A 63 -8.95 12.95 -11.07
N PHE A 64 -9.79 13.92 -10.69
CA PHE A 64 -9.38 15.06 -9.88
C PHE A 64 -8.83 14.65 -8.51
N PHE A 65 -9.52 13.74 -7.80
CA PHE A 65 -9.06 13.27 -6.49
C PHE A 65 -7.75 12.48 -6.57
N ILE A 66 -7.58 11.65 -7.60
CA ILE A 66 -6.32 10.93 -7.85
C ILE A 66 -5.18 11.93 -8.06
N VAL A 67 -5.33 12.87 -9.00
CA VAL A 67 -4.27 13.86 -9.28
C VAL A 67 -3.94 14.68 -8.04
N ARG A 68 -4.96 15.23 -7.36
CA ARG A 68 -4.78 16.04 -6.15
C ARG A 68 -4.10 15.25 -5.04
N GLY A 69 -4.55 14.01 -4.78
CA GLY A 69 -4.00 13.15 -3.75
C GLY A 69 -2.55 12.75 -4.03
N THR A 70 -2.27 12.31 -5.25
CA THR A 70 -0.92 11.90 -5.67
C THR A 70 0.05 13.06 -5.66
N VAL A 71 -0.32 14.23 -6.17
CA VAL A 71 0.55 15.43 -6.13
C VAL A 71 0.85 15.85 -4.70
N ARG A 72 -0.14 15.77 -3.80
CA ARG A 72 0.08 16.05 -2.37
C ARG A 72 1.09 15.08 -1.75
N LEU A 73 0.88 13.78 -1.91
CA LEU A 73 1.77 12.74 -1.38
C LEU A 73 3.18 12.87 -1.96
N TRP A 74 3.28 13.11 -3.27
CA TRP A 74 4.56 13.32 -3.94
C TRP A 74 5.30 14.55 -3.40
N GLY A 75 4.57 15.64 -3.15
CA GLY A 75 5.11 16.84 -2.52
C GLY A 75 5.61 16.60 -1.10
N GLU A 76 4.87 15.82 -0.29
CA GLU A 76 5.29 15.42 1.06
C GLU A 76 6.60 14.60 1.02
N GLN A 77 6.69 13.60 0.14
CA GLN A 77 7.91 12.78 -0.03
C GLN A 77 9.11 13.60 -0.54
N LEU A 78 8.89 14.53 -1.47
CA LEU A 78 9.92 15.45 -1.95
C LEU A 78 10.41 16.38 -0.84
N TRP A 79 9.50 16.84 0.01
CA TRP A 79 9.85 17.68 1.13
C TRP A 79 10.70 16.91 2.15
N MET A 80 10.28 15.70 2.55
CA MET A 80 11.03 14.82 3.47
C MET A 80 12.43 14.48 2.95
N ASN A 81 12.56 14.19 1.65
CA ASN A 81 13.87 13.83 1.08
C ASN A 81 14.83 15.03 0.95
N ARG A 82 14.29 16.27 0.90
CA ARG A 82 15.07 17.51 0.86
C ARG A 82 15.44 18.04 2.25
N HIS A 83 14.48 18.06 3.17
CA HIS A 83 14.60 18.60 4.52
C HIS A 83 14.87 17.45 5.48
N ARG A 84 16.15 17.29 5.81
CA ARG A 84 16.67 16.15 6.58
C ARG A 84 17.21 16.66 7.90
N ASP A 85 16.83 15.99 8.96
CA ASP A 85 17.31 16.37 10.28
C ASP A 85 18.79 16.06 10.42
N THR A 86 19.44 16.93 11.16
CA THR A 86 20.88 16.89 11.39
C THR A 86 21.15 17.13 12.85
N TYR A 87 21.91 16.23 13.46
CA TYR A 87 22.32 16.29 14.85
C TYR A 87 23.84 16.29 14.90
N ARG A 88 24.42 17.27 15.58
CA ARG A 88 25.87 17.43 15.70
C ARG A 88 26.26 17.33 17.16
N LEU A 89 27.19 16.42 17.44
CA LEU A 89 27.75 16.20 18.75
C LEU A 89 29.10 16.91 18.86
N TYR A 90 29.21 17.80 19.83
CA TYR A 90 30.44 18.47 20.23
C TYR A 90 30.84 18.02 21.64
N PRO A 91 32.07 18.33 22.09
CA PRO A 91 32.51 17.97 23.44
C PRO A 91 31.63 18.56 24.55
N ASP A 92 31.07 19.76 24.32
CA ASP A 92 30.35 20.56 25.32
C ASP A 92 28.86 20.75 25.04
N ARG A 93 28.39 20.43 23.82
CA ARG A 93 26.98 20.61 23.42
C ARG A 93 26.51 19.64 22.33
N VAL A 94 25.20 19.50 22.24
CA VAL A 94 24.50 18.85 21.13
C VAL A 94 23.74 19.92 20.36
N GLU A 95 24.05 20.09 19.08
CA GLU A 95 23.30 20.97 18.18
C GLU A 95 22.31 20.12 17.37
N TYR A 96 21.10 20.61 17.18
CA TYR A 96 20.09 19.95 16.37
C TYR A 96 19.46 20.92 15.38
N GLU A 97 19.15 20.37 14.21
CA GLU A 97 18.33 20.95 13.17
C GLU A 97 17.27 19.91 12.82
N ALA A 98 16.03 20.14 13.28
CA ALA A 98 14.90 19.25 13.10
C ALA A 98 13.77 19.96 12.35
N TRP A 99 13.18 19.27 11.38
CA TRP A 99 12.11 19.80 10.54
C TRP A 99 10.79 19.16 10.93
N ASP A 100 9.81 19.98 11.30
CA ASP A 100 8.47 19.47 11.61
C ASP A 100 7.65 19.32 10.32
N LEU A 101 7.16 18.11 10.04
CA LEU A 101 6.37 17.81 8.85
C LEU A 101 5.03 18.57 8.80
N ALA A 102 4.41 18.82 9.95
CA ALA A 102 3.09 19.42 10.03
C ALA A 102 3.15 20.95 9.82
N SER A 103 4.07 21.62 10.53
CA SER A 103 4.25 23.08 10.43
C SER A 103 5.18 23.49 9.28
N ARG A 104 6.03 22.57 8.78
CA ARG A 104 7.15 22.84 7.87
C ARG A 104 8.17 23.82 8.43
N GLU A 105 8.13 24.08 9.73
CA GLU A 105 9.07 24.97 10.39
C GLU A 105 10.35 24.23 10.76
N LYS A 106 11.46 24.96 10.63
CA LYS A 106 12.77 24.51 11.08
C LYS A 106 12.89 24.81 12.57
N ARG A 107 13.13 23.78 13.38
CA ARG A 107 13.52 23.92 14.79
C ARG A 107 15.01 23.69 14.89
N GLU A 108 15.72 24.73 15.34
CA GLU A 108 17.16 24.65 15.59
C GLU A 108 17.48 25.06 17.02
N GLY A 109 18.47 24.41 17.60
CA GLY A 109 18.87 24.68 18.97
C GLY A 109 20.19 24.01 19.33
N ALA A 110 20.74 24.43 20.47
CA ALA A 110 21.93 23.84 21.05
C ALA A 110 21.65 23.53 22.53
N ILE A 111 21.93 22.31 22.94
CA ILE A 111 21.76 21.82 24.31
C ILE A 111 23.16 21.60 24.87
N ALA A 112 23.55 22.30 25.94
CA ALA A 112 24.83 22.02 26.58
C ALA A 112 24.79 20.61 27.20
N LEU A 113 25.89 19.85 27.13
CA LEU A 113 25.94 18.52 27.75
C LEU A 113 25.67 18.59 29.26
N ALA A 114 26.04 19.68 29.91
CA ALA A 114 25.79 19.92 31.33
C ALA A 114 24.30 20.05 31.68
N ASP A 115 23.46 20.44 30.71
CA ASP A 115 22.02 20.61 30.92
C ASP A 115 21.23 19.31 30.69
N ILE A 116 21.91 18.26 30.19
CA ILE A 116 21.33 16.93 29.99
C ILE A 116 21.27 16.21 31.32
N ARG A 117 20.05 15.97 31.82
CA ARG A 117 19.81 15.28 33.09
C ARG A 117 19.95 13.78 32.96
N ARG A 118 19.45 13.22 31.86
CA ARG A 118 19.50 11.78 31.58
C ARG A 118 19.36 11.50 30.09
N VAL A 119 19.93 10.38 29.67
CA VAL A 119 19.78 9.82 28.34
C VAL A 119 18.97 8.55 28.45
N ARG A 120 17.89 8.42 27.68
CA ARG A 120 17.19 7.15 27.50
C ARG A 120 17.61 6.51 26.20
N TYR A 121 18.03 5.25 26.28
CA TYR A 121 18.22 4.39 25.12
C TYR A 121 17.00 3.48 24.97
N GLY A 122 16.44 3.44 23.77
CA GLY A 122 15.29 2.61 23.45
C GLY A 122 15.16 2.36 21.94
N TYR A 123 13.99 1.90 21.53
CA TYR A 123 13.69 1.58 20.14
C TYR A 123 12.46 2.32 19.66
N SER A 124 12.43 2.63 18.38
CA SER A 124 11.28 3.25 17.73
C SER A 124 10.99 2.57 16.40
N VAL A 125 9.72 2.33 16.10
CA VAL A 125 9.30 1.73 14.84
C VAL A 125 9.22 2.79 13.76
N LEU A 126 9.99 2.61 12.70
CA LEU A 126 9.96 3.45 11.51
C LEU A 126 9.09 2.81 10.43
N GLU A 127 8.03 3.52 10.04
CA GLU A 127 7.26 3.23 8.84
C GLU A 127 8.07 3.62 7.58
N GLY A 128 8.13 2.73 6.58
CA GLY A 128 8.89 2.95 5.35
C GLY A 128 10.39 2.64 5.46
N TYR A 129 10.79 1.80 6.42
CA TYR A 129 12.21 1.46 6.67
C TYR A 129 12.95 0.96 5.41
N HIS A 130 12.26 0.21 4.56
CA HIS A 130 12.77 -0.27 3.27
C HIS A 130 13.26 0.84 2.32
N LEU A 131 12.77 2.07 2.45
CA LEU A 131 13.18 3.20 1.60
C LEU A 131 14.60 3.69 1.90
N TYR A 132 15.13 3.35 3.08
CA TYR A 132 16.40 3.87 3.60
C TYR A 132 17.49 2.80 3.71
N LYS A 133 17.11 1.53 3.91
CA LYS A 133 18.05 0.40 4.03
C LYS A 133 18.54 -0.09 2.66
N PRO A 134 19.85 -0.28 2.45
CA PRO A 134 20.38 -0.91 1.24
C PRO A 134 19.82 -2.32 1.10
N SER A 135 19.11 -2.56 0.00
CA SER A 135 18.53 -3.86 -0.32
C SER A 135 18.77 -4.22 -1.78
N LYS A 136 18.87 -5.52 -2.03
CA LYS A 136 18.87 -6.05 -3.40
C LYS A 136 17.44 -6.27 -3.88
N PHE A 137 17.23 -6.26 -5.18
CA PHE A 137 15.90 -6.46 -5.80
C PHE A 137 15.19 -7.75 -5.36
N THR A 138 15.95 -8.78 -5.00
CA THR A 138 15.44 -10.09 -4.56
C THR A 138 15.17 -10.18 -3.06
N GLU A 139 15.57 -9.16 -2.28
CA GLU A 139 15.43 -9.17 -0.83
C GLU A 139 14.08 -8.55 -0.44
N GLN A 140 13.27 -9.31 0.30
CA GLN A 140 12.11 -8.74 0.95
C GLN A 140 12.60 -7.90 2.14
N VAL A 141 12.24 -6.62 2.13
CA VAL A 141 12.55 -5.71 3.23
C VAL A 141 11.23 -5.35 3.91
N PRO A 142 11.13 -5.48 5.24
CA PRO A 142 9.89 -5.18 5.93
C PRO A 142 9.52 -3.71 5.77
N GLN A 143 8.22 -3.43 5.66
CA GLN A 143 7.71 -2.07 5.55
C GLN A 143 7.99 -1.27 6.83
N PHE A 144 8.01 -1.95 7.97
CA PHE A 144 8.35 -1.41 9.27
C PHE A 144 9.74 -1.91 9.70
N GLY A 145 10.51 -1.07 10.38
CA GLY A 145 11.76 -1.50 11.00
C GLY A 145 12.00 -0.73 12.28
N MET A 146 12.59 -1.36 13.31
CA MET A 146 13.01 -0.59 14.46
C MET A 146 14.34 0.10 14.20
N VAL A 147 14.37 1.34 14.66
CA VAL A 147 15.54 2.19 14.70
C VAL A 147 15.82 2.45 16.18
N ARG A 148 17.09 2.39 16.56
CA ARG A 148 17.50 2.72 17.92
C ARG A 148 17.32 4.20 18.14
N THR A 149 16.81 4.60 19.30
CA THR A 149 16.55 6.01 19.59
C THR A 149 17.20 6.40 20.90
N LEU A 150 17.95 7.51 20.87
CA LEU A 150 18.44 8.18 22.07
C LEU A 150 17.54 9.37 22.37
N THR A 151 16.86 9.34 23.51
CA THR A 151 16.06 10.46 24.01
C THR A 151 16.86 11.20 25.08
N LEU A 152 17.26 12.43 24.76
CA LEU A 152 17.92 13.33 25.69
C LEU A 152 16.85 14.08 26.48
N GLU A 153 16.87 13.95 27.79
CA GLU A 153 16.08 14.80 28.68
C GLU A 153 16.97 15.89 29.25
N TYR A 154 16.64 17.13 28.92
CA TYR A 154 17.42 18.29 29.29
C TYR A 154 16.55 19.33 29.99
N SER A 155 17.20 20.24 30.72
CA SER A 155 16.53 21.42 31.28
C SER A 155 17.09 22.69 30.67
N ASP A 156 16.30 23.36 29.86
CA ASP A 156 16.60 24.71 29.40
C ASP A 156 16.02 25.71 30.42
N GLY A 157 16.85 26.06 31.41
CA GLY A 157 16.42 26.81 32.58
C GLY A 157 15.39 26.05 33.42
N TRP A 158 14.15 26.54 33.45
CA TRP A 158 13.05 25.97 34.25
C TRP A 158 12.13 25.03 33.45
N LYS A 159 12.31 24.91 32.13
CA LYS A 159 11.45 24.07 31.29
C LYS A 159 12.13 22.73 31.00
N PRO A 160 11.50 21.59 31.35
CA PRO A 160 11.97 20.29 30.89
C PRO A 160 11.77 20.19 29.38
N GLY A 161 12.81 19.72 28.68
CA GLY A 161 12.80 19.45 27.25
C GLY A 161 13.17 17.99 26.97
N LYS A 162 12.64 17.45 25.87
CA LYS A 162 13.02 16.13 25.34
C LYS A 162 13.46 16.26 23.89
N LEU A 163 14.55 15.58 23.54
CA LEU A 163 15.04 15.47 22.16
C LEU A 163 15.28 14.00 21.83
N SER A 164 14.49 13.44 20.91
CA SER A 164 14.64 12.06 20.45
C SER A 164 15.44 12.00 19.15
N ILE A 165 16.51 11.20 19.16
CA ILE A 165 17.49 11.05 18.07
C ILE A 165 17.51 9.57 17.63
N PRO A 166 16.81 9.20 16.55
CA PRO A 166 16.85 7.88 15.97
C PRO A 166 18.13 7.68 15.15
N MET A 167 18.75 6.53 15.32
CA MET A 167 20.04 6.13 14.80
C MET A 167 19.90 4.86 13.98
N MET A 168 20.14 4.98 12.67
CA MET A 168 20.05 3.84 11.75
C MET A 168 21.32 2.99 11.68
N ARG A 169 22.47 3.51 12.13
CA ARG A 169 23.75 2.79 12.11
C ARG A 169 24.28 2.54 13.52
N ASN A 170 24.93 1.39 13.69
CA ASN A 170 25.53 0.98 14.95
C ASN A 170 26.71 1.88 15.35
N ASP A 171 27.51 2.34 14.38
CA ASP A 171 28.69 3.16 14.67
C ASP A 171 28.30 4.50 15.31
N ASP A 172 27.17 5.07 14.87
CA ASP A 172 26.67 6.35 15.35
C ASP A 172 26.32 6.30 16.84
N ILE A 173 25.72 5.20 17.30
CA ILE A 173 25.29 5.11 18.71
C ILE A 173 26.47 4.96 19.66
N LEU A 174 27.49 4.21 19.27
CA LEU A 174 28.67 3.98 20.09
C LEU A 174 29.44 5.29 20.32
N ALA A 175 29.57 6.13 19.29
CA ALA A 175 30.22 7.44 19.41
C ALA A 175 29.49 8.36 20.40
N TRP A 176 28.15 8.39 20.35
CA TRP A 176 27.34 9.21 21.25
C TRP A 176 27.36 8.68 22.69
N LEU A 177 27.24 7.37 22.88
CA LEU A 177 27.30 6.74 24.20
C LEU A 177 28.67 6.94 24.85
N ALA A 178 29.78 6.86 24.09
CA ALA A 178 31.12 7.12 24.60
C ALA A 178 31.25 8.56 25.12
N GLN A 179 30.69 9.54 24.39
CA GLN A 179 30.71 10.94 24.81
C GLN A 179 29.89 11.15 26.09
N PHE A 180 28.67 10.61 26.18
CA PHE A 180 27.85 10.74 27.38
C PHE A 180 28.46 10.03 28.60
N ARG A 181 29.17 8.92 28.37
CA ARG A 181 29.95 8.24 29.42
C ARG A 181 31.05 9.13 29.96
N SER A 182 31.81 9.80 29.08
CA SER A 182 32.87 10.72 29.49
C SER A 182 32.32 11.91 30.28
N GLY A 183 31.11 12.37 29.93
CA GLY A 183 30.38 13.43 30.62
C GLY A 183 29.69 13.02 31.91
N HIS A 184 29.78 11.74 32.33
CA HIS A 184 29.13 11.18 33.52
C HIS A 184 27.59 11.39 33.52
N ILE A 185 26.97 11.41 32.34
CA ILE A 185 25.51 11.55 32.20
C ILE A 185 24.87 10.18 32.41
N PRO A 186 23.83 10.05 33.27
CA PRO A 186 23.21 8.78 33.53
C PRO A 186 22.43 8.26 32.32
N LEU A 187 22.60 6.97 32.03
CA LEU A 187 21.96 6.26 30.94
C LEU A 187 20.87 5.34 31.50
N TYR A 188 19.68 5.45 30.93
CA TYR A 188 18.53 4.63 31.26
C TYR A 188 18.09 3.82 30.06
N TYR A 189 17.65 2.60 30.32
CA TYR A 189 17.05 1.75 29.29
C TYR A 189 15.53 1.92 29.30
N SER A 190 14.95 2.06 28.12
CA SER A 190 13.51 2.08 27.91
C SER A 190 13.10 0.84 27.13
N THR A 191 12.18 0.06 27.72
CA THR A 191 11.52 -1.08 27.09
C THR A 191 10.35 -0.65 26.21
N THR A 192 9.96 0.62 26.23
CA THR A 192 8.79 1.12 25.49
C THR A 192 9.18 1.41 24.04
N VAL A 193 8.43 0.80 23.12
CA VAL A 193 8.61 0.99 21.67
C VAL A 193 7.68 2.10 21.21
N HIS A 194 8.23 3.18 20.66
CA HIS A 194 7.44 4.30 20.15
C HIS A 194 7.29 4.24 18.61
N GLY A 195 6.09 4.52 18.09
CA GLY A 195 5.86 4.61 16.64
C GLY A 195 6.32 5.95 16.07
N LEU A 196 7.25 5.95 15.12
CA LEU A 196 7.67 7.12 14.36
C LEU A 196 6.93 7.18 13.02
N LYS A 197 5.84 7.93 12.97
CA LYS A 197 5.17 8.23 11.70
C LYS A 197 5.94 9.35 10.99
N GLY A 198 6.60 9.00 9.88
CA GLY A 198 7.28 10.00 9.03
C GLY A 198 8.39 10.78 9.74
N MET A 199 9.21 10.09 10.53
CA MET A 199 10.44 10.55 11.22
C MET A 199 10.47 12.02 11.72
N PHE A 200 10.54 12.12 13.06
CA PHE A 200 10.88 13.26 13.92
C PHE A 200 9.77 14.24 14.33
N VAL A 201 9.30 14.04 15.56
CA VAL A 201 8.67 15.10 16.35
C VAL A 201 9.69 15.58 17.37
N ALA A 202 10.45 16.62 17.04
CA ALA A 202 11.13 17.39 18.08
C ALA A 202 10.07 18.19 18.84
N GLY A 203 9.63 17.71 20.01
CA GLY A 203 8.88 18.51 20.99
C GLY A 203 7.35 18.39 21.01
N GLN A 204 6.78 17.28 20.57
CA GLN A 204 5.38 16.94 20.86
C GLN A 204 5.23 15.42 20.99
N GLU A 205 5.90 14.86 21.99
CA GLU A 205 5.26 13.76 22.70
C GLU A 205 4.13 14.42 23.48
N ASP A 206 2.88 14.25 23.02
CA ASP A 206 1.76 14.33 23.94
C ASP A 206 2.12 13.48 25.16
N LEU A 207 1.90 14.05 26.34
CA LEU A 207 2.04 13.40 27.63
C LEU A 207 1.20 12.12 27.64
N ILE A 208 1.74 11.02 27.15
CA ILE A 208 1.39 9.71 27.69
C ILE A 208 2.35 9.54 28.87
N GLU A 209 1.94 10.14 29.99
CA GLU A 209 2.32 9.64 31.30
C GLU A 209 1.87 8.17 31.37
N GLU A 210 2.77 7.26 31.05
CA GLU A 210 2.90 6.08 31.87
C GLU A 210 4.28 6.14 32.52
N GLU A 211 4.27 6.49 33.81
CA GLU A 211 5.29 6.03 34.75
C GLU A 211 5.24 4.49 34.77
N GLY A 212 5.81 3.87 33.73
CA GLY A 212 6.37 2.53 33.85
C GLY A 212 7.47 2.57 34.92
N PRO A 213 7.66 1.47 35.68
CA PRO A 213 8.46 1.46 36.90
C PRO A 213 9.83 2.07 36.61
N ALA A 214 10.21 3.04 37.44
CA ALA A 214 11.47 3.75 37.45
C ALA A 214 12.54 2.95 36.70
N GLY A 215 12.85 3.38 35.47
CA GLY A 215 13.81 2.70 34.62
C GLY A 215 15.05 2.43 35.46
N ALA A 216 15.37 1.14 35.63
CA ALA A 216 16.54 0.74 36.39
C ALA A 216 17.74 1.51 35.82
N GLU A 217 18.56 2.10 36.70
CA GLU A 217 19.83 2.70 36.31
C GLU A 217 20.61 1.63 35.56
N ALA A 218 20.70 1.77 34.25
CA ALA A 218 21.19 0.70 33.42
C ALA A 218 22.69 0.59 33.63
N ALA A 219 23.16 -0.59 34.05
CA ALA A 219 24.55 -0.95 33.77
C ALA A 219 24.77 -0.73 32.27
N TRP A 220 25.83 0.02 31.91
CA TRP A 220 26.21 0.26 30.53
C TRP A 220 26.13 -1.06 29.76
N PRO A 221 25.42 -1.13 28.62
CA PRO A 221 25.01 -2.42 28.08
C PRO A 221 26.23 -3.20 27.61
N GLU A 222 26.59 -4.23 28.38
CA GLU A 222 27.57 -5.24 27.97
C GLU A 222 26.98 -6.12 26.86
N ASP A 223 25.65 -6.24 26.77
CA ASP A 223 24.93 -7.09 25.81
C ASP A 223 23.88 -6.33 24.99
N LEU A 224 24.30 -5.36 24.16
CA LEU A 224 23.47 -4.82 23.05
C LEU A 224 22.86 -5.94 22.17
N CYS A 225 23.55 -7.10 22.11
CA CYS A 225 23.16 -8.27 21.34
C CYS A 225 21.86 -8.94 21.84
N GLN A 226 21.62 -9.01 23.16
CA GLN A 226 20.41 -9.67 23.68
C GLN A 226 19.14 -8.91 23.32
N VAL A 227 19.22 -7.58 23.27
CA VAL A 227 18.09 -6.73 22.93
C VAL A 227 17.78 -6.78 21.44
N ASP A 228 18.82 -6.80 20.60
CA ASP A 228 18.66 -7.03 19.16
C ASP A 228 18.00 -8.39 18.86
N CYS A 229 18.33 -9.44 19.63
CA CYS A 229 17.68 -10.75 19.53
C CYS A 229 16.19 -10.69 19.91
N GLY A 230 15.84 -9.99 20.99
CA GLY A 230 14.44 -9.80 21.41
C GLY A 230 13.61 -9.02 20.37
N PHE A 231 14.24 -8.10 19.65
CA PHE A 231 13.61 -7.36 18.55
C PHE A 231 13.30 -8.25 17.34
N HIS A 232 14.25 -9.08 16.89
CA HIS A 232 13.96 -10.03 15.81
C HIS A 232 12.77 -10.92 16.15
N GLN A 233 12.73 -11.45 17.37
CA GLN A 233 11.58 -12.22 17.85
C GLN A 233 10.26 -11.43 17.85
N TYR A 234 10.28 -10.16 18.25
CA TYR A 234 9.08 -9.31 18.24
C TYR A 234 8.62 -8.94 16.82
N VAL A 235 9.53 -8.63 15.89
CA VAL A 235 9.18 -8.39 14.48
C VAL A 235 8.63 -9.63 13.82
N ASP A 236 9.28 -10.77 14.03
CA ASP A 236 8.80 -12.06 13.55
C ASP A 236 7.42 -12.40 14.16
N SER A 237 7.12 -11.90 15.36
CA SER A 237 5.78 -12.03 15.98
C SER A 237 4.73 -11.02 15.48
N LEU A 238 5.17 -9.89 14.90
CA LEU A 238 4.30 -8.89 14.28
C LEU A 238 4.04 -9.17 12.81
N GLU A 239 4.86 -10.01 12.17
CA GLU A 239 4.43 -10.69 10.96
C GLU A 239 3.13 -11.43 11.30
N PRO A 240 2.06 -11.28 10.50
CA PRO A 240 0.78 -11.90 10.82
C PRO A 240 1.01 -13.40 10.97
N VAL A 241 0.88 -13.90 12.21
CA VAL A 241 0.81 -15.33 12.49
C VAL A 241 -0.45 -15.80 11.77
N GLU A 242 -0.27 -16.39 10.60
CA GLU A 242 -1.35 -17.13 9.96
C GLU A 242 -1.68 -18.28 10.91
N GLU A 243 -2.90 -18.27 11.46
CA GLU A 243 -3.42 -19.43 12.18
C GLU A 243 -3.37 -20.63 11.20
N GLU A 244 -2.33 -21.46 11.36
CA GLU A 244 -2.27 -22.76 10.71
C GLU A 244 -3.42 -23.60 11.26
N GLU A 245 -4.55 -23.63 10.53
CA GLU A 245 -5.50 -24.71 10.68
C GLU A 245 -4.73 -26.03 10.52
N PRO A 246 -4.81 -26.98 11.47
CA PRO A 246 -4.05 -28.21 11.40
C PRO A 246 -4.40 -28.95 10.11
N ALA A 247 -3.38 -29.15 9.26
CA ALA A 247 -3.55 -29.81 7.99
C ALA A 247 -4.11 -31.23 8.19
N PRO A 248 -5.10 -31.67 7.37
CA PRO A 248 -5.53 -33.07 7.39
C PRO A 248 -4.35 -33.96 6.99
N ASP A 249 -4.11 -34.99 7.80
CA ASP A 249 -3.01 -35.95 7.65
C ASP A 249 -2.90 -36.46 6.21
N GLY A 250 -1.77 -36.18 5.55
CA GLY A 250 -1.39 -36.83 4.29
C GLY A 250 -0.90 -35.94 3.14
N ALA A 251 -0.88 -34.61 3.26
CA ALA A 251 -0.36 -33.76 2.18
C ALA A 251 1.13 -33.42 2.38
N SER A 252 1.99 -33.99 1.53
CA SER A 252 3.43 -33.73 1.50
C SER A 252 3.74 -32.23 1.38
N ALA A 253 4.67 -31.76 2.21
CA ALA A 253 5.22 -30.41 2.25
C ALA A 253 5.52 -29.86 0.85
N SER A 254 4.68 -28.94 0.39
CA SER A 254 5.04 -27.99 -0.65
C SER A 254 4.87 -26.60 -0.05
N SER A 255 5.98 -25.88 0.04
CA SER A 255 6.11 -24.51 0.55
C SER A 255 5.01 -23.62 -0.03
N ILE A 256 4.03 -23.25 0.78
CA ILE A 256 3.01 -22.27 0.40
C ILE A 256 3.64 -20.89 0.55
N THR A 257 4.29 -20.45 -0.52
CA THR A 257 4.64 -19.05 -0.73
C THR A 257 3.34 -18.27 -0.87
N GLN A 258 2.99 -17.48 0.15
CA GLN A 258 1.89 -16.51 0.05
C GLN A 258 2.29 -15.32 -0.83
N THR A 259 2.35 -15.58 -2.12
CA THR A 259 2.05 -14.53 -3.11
C THR A 259 0.58 -14.14 -2.93
N TYR A 260 0.27 -12.83 -2.88
CA TYR A 260 -1.04 -12.27 -3.19
C TYR A 260 -1.43 -12.68 -4.62
N ARG A 261 -1.82 -13.94 -4.78
CA ARG A 261 -2.22 -14.52 -6.04
C ARG A 261 -3.72 -14.30 -6.12
N PHE A 262 -4.17 -13.80 -7.26
CA PHE A 262 -5.42 -14.28 -7.83
C PHE A 262 -5.39 -15.81 -7.68
N GLY A 263 -6.03 -16.35 -6.63
CA GLY A 263 -5.94 -17.77 -6.30
C GLY A 263 -6.26 -18.59 -7.55
N LYS A 264 -5.57 -19.71 -7.77
CA LYS A 264 -5.61 -20.50 -9.03
C LYS A 264 -7.05 -20.59 -9.57
N ILE A 265 -7.40 -19.69 -10.49
CA ILE A 265 -8.67 -19.73 -11.21
C ILE A 265 -8.56 -21.03 -12.01
N GLY A 266 -9.30 -22.05 -11.62
CA GLY A 266 -9.19 -23.36 -12.25
C GLY A 266 -9.42 -23.25 -13.76
N TRP A 267 -8.76 -24.10 -14.55
CA TRP A 267 -8.90 -24.11 -16.02
C TRP A 267 -10.37 -24.13 -16.50
N GLY A 268 -11.27 -24.74 -15.72
CA GLY A 268 -12.70 -24.74 -16.00
C GLY A 268 -13.37 -23.37 -15.97
N ALA A 269 -12.88 -22.41 -15.17
CA ALA A 269 -13.40 -21.04 -15.13
C ALA A 269 -12.89 -20.20 -16.32
N TYR A 270 -11.63 -20.40 -16.73
CA TYR A 270 -11.13 -19.82 -17.99
C TYR A 270 -11.85 -20.40 -19.21
N GLY A 271 -12.23 -21.68 -19.18
CA GLY A 271 -13.08 -22.28 -20.21
C GLY A 271 -14.43 -21.57 -20.39
N MET A 272 -15.02 -21.04 -19.31
CA MET A 272 -16.26 -20.25 -19.39
C MET A 272 -16.04 -18.90 -20.07
N LEU A 273 -14.91 -18.23 -19.80
CA LEU A 273 -14.55 -16.99 -20.50
C LEU A 273 -14.28 -17.24 -21.98
N LEU A 274 -13.62 -18.35 -22.33
CA LEU A 274 -13.38 -18.71 -23.73
C LEU A 274 -14.70 -19.01 -24.45
N LEU A 275 -15.60 -19.78 -23.83
CA LEU A 275 -16.91 -20.08 -24.39
C LEU A 275 -17.76 -18.81 -24.58
N GLN A 276 -17.69 -17.87 -23.63
CA GLN A 276 -18.32 -16.55 -23.76
C GLN A 276 -17.72 -15.79 -24.95
N GLY A 277 -16.40 -15.78 -25.12
CA GLY A 277 -15.73 -15.16 -26.26
C GLY A 277 -16.16 -15.75 -27.60
N VAL A 278 -16.28 -17.08 -27.70
CA VAL A 278 -16.77 -17.76 -28.91
C VAL A 278 -18.22 -17.37 -29.23
N LEU A 279 -19.07 -17.27 -28.21
CA LEU A 279 -20.46 -16.84 -28.39
C LEU A 279 -20.54 -15.39 -28.89
N LEU A 280 -19.75 -14.49 -28.28
CA LEU A 280 -19.66 -13.09 -28.69
C LEU A 280 -19.14 -12.95 -30.13
N TYR A 281 -18.12 -13.71 -30.50
CA TYR A 281 -17.63 -13.79 -31.87
C TYR A 281 -18.72 -14.24 -32.84
N GLY A 282 -19.50 -15.26 -32.49
CA GLY A 282 -20.62 -15.74 -33.30
C GLY A 282 -21.69 -14.66 -33.53
N ILE A 283 -21.94 -13.82 -32.52
CA ILE A 283 -22.87 -12.69 -32.63
C ILE A 283 -22.32 -11.62 -33.59
N VAL A 284 -21.04 -11.27 -33.50
CA VAL A 284 -20.39 -10.32 -34.41
C VAL A 284 -20.36 -10.85 -35.84
N ALA A 285 -19.98 -12.11 -36.02
CA ALA A 285 -19.96 -12.76 -37.33
C ALA A 285 -21.36 -12.85 -37.97
N ALA A 286 -22.40 -13.07 -37.15
CA ALA A 286 -23.79 -13.04 -37.62
C ALA A 286 -24.22 -11.63 -38.06
N ALA A 287 -23.70 -10.58 -37.41
CA ALA A 287 -23.92 -9.21 -37.83
C ALA A 287 -23.25 -8.90 -39.17
N ASP A 288 -21.99 -9.32 -39.36
CA ASP A 288 -21.28 -9.16 -40.64
C ASP A 288 -21.92 -9.92 -41.79
N GLN A 289 -22.52 -11.08 -41.51
CA GLN A 289 -23.26 -11.87 -42.51
C GLN A 289 -24.67 -11.30 -42.80
N GLY A 290 -25.05 -10.19 -42.15
CA GLY A 290 -26.33 -9.51 -42.38
C GLY A 290 -27.53 -10.19 -41.70
N TYR A 291 -27.30 -11.16 -40.80
CA TYR A 291 -28.38 -11.78 -40.03
C TYR A 291 -28.90 -10.89 -38.89
N LEU A 292 -28.10 -9.92 -38.45
CA LEU A 292 -28.52 -8.90 -37.49
C LEU A 292 -28.62 -7.55 -38.21
N THR A 293 -29.85 -7.05 -38.34
CA THR A 293 -30.08 -5.72 -38.89
C THR A 293 -29.80 -4.63 -37.84
N GLU A 294 -29.57 -3.41 -38.31
CA GLU A 294 -29.30 -2.26 -37.45
C GLU A 294 -30.39 -1.97 -36.42
N GLU A 295 -31.64 -2.18 -36.81
CA GLU A 295 -32.79 -2.05 -35.92
C GLU A 295 -32.79 -3.10 -34.81
N MET A 296 -32.29 -4.31 -35.09
CA MET A 296 -32.27 -5.42 -34.12
C MET A 296 -31.23 -5.21 -33.02
N TYR A 297 -29.99 -4.81 -33.33
CA TYR A 297 -28.96 -4.63 -32.29
C TYR A 297 -29.11 -3.32 -31.51
N ARG A 298 -29.75 -2.29 -32.08
CA ARG A 298 -30.10 -1.06 -31.35
C ARG A 298 -31.30 -1.25 -30.39
N HIS A 299 -32.10 -2.30 -30.59
CA HIS A 299 -33.27 -2.57 -29.75
C HIS A 299 -32.88 -2.92 -28.30
N ALA A 300 -33.65 -2.43 -27.33
CA ALA A 300 -33.38 -2.67 -25.90
C ALA A 300 -33.32 -4.17 -25.53
N ALA A 301 -34.09 -5.00 -26.26
CA ALA A 301 -34.08 -6.45 -26.09
C ALA A 301 -32.70 -7.07 -26.37
N TYR A 302 -31.97 -6.57 -27.37
CA TYR A 302 -30.62 -7.07 -27.68
C TYR A 302 -29.64 -6.77 -26.53
N LYS A 303 -29.68 -5.55 -25.98
CA LYS A 303 -28.87 -5.16 -24.82
C LYS A 303 -29.21 -6.01 -23.59
N ALA A 304 -30.49 -6.30 -23.37
CA ALA A 304 -30.95 -7.17 -22.30
C ALA A 304 -30.47 -8.63 -22.48
N ILE A 305 -30.49 -9.15 -23.71
CA ILE A 305 -29.95 -10.48 -24.03
C ILE A 305 -28.44 -10.52 -23.80
N ALA A 306 -27.69 -9.52 -24.27
CA ALA A 306 -26.25 -9.40 -24.05
C ALA A 306 -25.90 -9.34 -22.56
N ALA A 307 -26.61 -8.51 -21.78
CA ALA A 307 -26.45 -8.44 -20.32
C ALA A 307 -26.82 -9.77 -19.64
N GLY A 308 -27.88 -10.45 -20.12
CA GLY A 308 -28.31 -11.76 -19.63
C GLY A 308 -27.26 -12.85 -19.86
N ILE A 309 -26.62 -12.86 -21.04
CA ILE A 309 -25.49 -13.74 -21.35
C ILE A 309 -24.36 -13.49 -20.36
N MET A 310 -23.99 -12.24 -20.10
CA MET A 310 -22.93 -11.90 -19.15
C MET A 310 -23.26 -12.30 -17.70
N LEU A 311 -24.52 -12.14 -17.29
CA LEU A 311 -24.98 -12.62 -15.98
C LEU A 311 -24.91 -14.15 -15.87
N LEU A 312 -25.31 -14.86 -16.92
CA LEU A 312 -25.22 -16.32 -16.97
C LEU A 312 -23.76 -16.79 -16.88
N PHE A 313 -22.87 -16.23 -17.70
CA PHE A 313 -21.46 -16.62 -17.69
C PHE A 313 -20.74 -16.20 -16.40
N GLY A 314 -21.09 -15.06 -15.80
CA GLY A 314 -20.59 -14.68 -14.48
C GLY A 314 -21.06 -15.64 -13.39
N PHE A 315 -22.33 -16.06 -13.43
CA PHE A 315 -22.85 -17.08 -12.52
C PHE A 315 -22.09 -18.41 -12.66
N LEU A 316 -21.90 -18.88 -13.89
CA LEU A 316 -21.15 -20.11 -14.17
C LEU A 316 -19.68 -19.99 -13.78
N PHE A 317 -19.06 -18.83 -14.02
CA PHE A 317 -17.69 -18.55 -13.61
C PHE A 317 -17.54 -18.64 -12.09
N TYR A 318 -18.38 -17.95 -11.32
CA TYR A 318 -18.33 -17.98 -9.87
C TYR A 318 -18.71 -19.33 -9.26
N GLN A 319 -19.52 -20.15 -9.94
CA GLN A 319 -19.76 -21.53 -9.52
C GLN A 319 -18.49 -22.40 -9.61
N ARG A 320 -17.60 -22.10 -10.56
CA ARG A 320 -16.36 -22.85 -10.79
C ARG A 320 -15.16 -22.31 -10.02
N VAL A 321 -15.23 -21.06 -9.55
CA VAL A 321 -14.19 -20.45 -8.73
C VAL A 321 -14.49 -20.70 -7.25
N ARG A 322 -13.58 -21.36 -6.54
CA ARG A 322 -13.64 -21.44 -5.08
C ARG A 322 -13.21 -20.09 -4.52
N ILE A 323 -14.19 -19.21 -4.28
CA ILE A 323 -13.94 -17.86 -3.80
C ILE A 323 -13.47 -17.92 -2.34
N GLN A 324 -12.19 -17.62 -2.14
CA GLN A 324 -11.53 -17.53 -0.84
C GLN A 324 -11.28 -16.06 -0.43
N HIS A 325 -11.17 -15.14 -1.40
CA HIS A 325 -10.86 -13.73 -1.15
C HIS A 325 -11.76 -12.77 -1.94
N TRP A 326 -12.02 -11.59 -1.37
CA TRP A 326 -12.85 -10.55 -1.98
C TRP A 326 -12.29 -10.05 -3.33
N MET A 327 -10.98 -10.09 -3.54
CA MET A 327 -10.36 -9.68 -4.82
C MET A 327 -10.76 -10.59 -5.99
N GLN A 328 -11.11 -11.86 -5.73
CA GLN A 328 -11.61 -12.78 -6.77
C GLN A 328 -12.99 -12.35 -7.29
N LEU A 329 -13.72 -11.53 -6.54
CA LEU A 329 -15.00 -10.95 -6.95
C LEU A 329 -14.84 -9.86 -8.01
N ILE A 330 -13.65 -9.26 -8.09
CA ILE A 330 -13.31 -8.25 -9.11
C ILE A 330 -12.69 -8.94 -10.35
N SER A 331 -12.20 -10.18 -10.20
CA SER A 331 -11.51 -10.89 -11.28
C SER A 331 -12.38 -11.15 -12.50
N TYR A 332 -13.65 -11.56 -12.35
CA TYR A 332 -14.52 -11.80 -13.49
C TYR A 332 -14.88 -10.51 -14.24
N PRO A 333 -15.35 -9.42 -13.59
CA PRO A 333 -15.53 -8.13 -14.26
C PRO A 333 -14.29 -7.65 -15.00
N LEU A 334 -13.11 -7.81 -14.40
CA LEU A 334 -11.84 -7.38 -14.99
C LEU A 334 -11.45 -8.23 -16.21
N LEU A 335 -11.59 -9.56 -16.11
CA LEU A 335 -11.33 -10.49 -17.22
C LEU A 335 -12.34 -10.31 -18.35
N ASN A 336 -13.59 -10.06 -18.02
CA ASN A 336 -14.65 -9.80 -18.98
C ASN A 336 -14.40 -8.47 -19.70
N PHE A 337 -14.03 -7.42 -18.97
CA PHE A 337 -13.61 -6.14 -19.55
C PHE A 337 -12.40 -6.29 -20.47
N ALA A 338 -11.39 -7.06 -20.07
CA ALA A 338 -10.24 -7.37 -20.92
C ALA A 338 -10.64 -8.14 -22.19
N LEU A 339 -11.55 -9.12 -22.08
CA LEU A 339 -12.11 -9.84 -23.22
C LEU A 339 -12.81 -8.89 -24.20
N TYR A 340 -13.51 -7.86 -23.71
CA TYR A 340 -14.15 -6.85 -24.58
C TYR A 340 -13.16 -5.88 -25.22
N LEU A 341 -12.10 -5.48 -24.52
CA LEU A 341 -11.07 -4.65 -25.12
C LEU A 341 -10.30 -5.40 -26.22
N VAL A 342 -9.89 -6.63 -25.93
CA VAL A 342 -9.17 -7.48 -26.89
C VAL A 342 -10.08 -7.89 -28.04
N GLY A 343 -11.32 -8.27 -27.74
CA GLY A 343 -12.33 -8.61 -28.75
C GLY A 343 -12.64 -7.42 -29.66
N GLY A 344 -12.78 -6.20 -29.12
CA GLY A 344 -13.04 -5.01 -29.93
C GLY A 344 -11.86 -4.65 -30.82
N ALA A 345 -10.63 -4.84 -30.34
CA ALA A 345 -9.43 -4.57 -31.12
C ALA A 345 -9.18 -5.58 -32.26
N ILE A 346 -9.68 -6.82 -32.13
CA ILE A 346 -9.42 -7.91 -33.07
C ILE A 346 -10.62 -8.18 -33.99
N LEU A 347 -11.84 -8.01 -33.49
CA LEU A 347 -13.07 -8.49 -34.12
C LEU A 347 -13.96 -7.38 -34.68
N CYS A 348 -13.77 -6.12 -34.30
CA CYS A 348 -14.51 -5.03 -34.93
C CYS A 348 -13.94 -4.71 -36.32
N GLY A 349 -14.84 -4.63 -37.31
CA GLY A 349 -14.58 -3.94 -38.55
C GLY A 349 -14.48 -2.42 -38.34
N ASP A 350 -14.23 -1.69 -39.43
CA ASP A 350 -14.16 -0.23 -39.43
C ASP A 350 -15.47 0.42 -38.93
N GLU A 351 -15.36 1.65 -38.41
CA GLU A 351 -16.53 2.42 -37.99
C GLU A 351 -17.58 2.49 -39.11
N GLY A 352 -18.80 2.01 -38.81
CA GLY A 352 -19.92 1.97 -39.76
C GLY A 352 -20.28 0.57 -40.27
N THR A 353 -19.53 -0.48 -39.92
CA THR A 353 -19.95 -1.86 -40.20
C THR A 353 -21.02 -2.36 -39.21
N PRO A 354 -21.88 -3.31 -39.61
CA PRO A 354 -22.84 -3.95 -38.70
C PRO A 354 -22.17 -4.65 -37.51
N SER A 355 -20.98 -5.24 -37.69
CA SER A 355 -20.15 -5.79 -36.60
C SER A 355 -19.77 -4.74 -35.56
N TYR A 356 -19.35 -3.55 -36.01
CA TYR A 356 -18.99 -2.46 -35.13
C TYR A 356 -20.20 -2.03 -34.28
N GLY A 357 -21.38 -1.88 -34.91
CA GLY A 357 -22.62 -1.52 -34.22
C GLY A 357 -23.09 -2.58 -33.22
N ALA A 358 -23.01 -3.86 -33.57
CA ALA A 358 -23.33 -4.96 -32.66
C ALA A 358 -22.37 -5.03 -31.46
N TRP A 359 -21.07 -4.84 -31.70
CA TRP A 359 -20.06 -4.85 -30.65
C TRP A 359 -20.16 -3.68 -29.69
N ASP A 360 -20.44 -2.47 -30.19
CA ASP A 360 -20.64 -1.26 -29.37
C ASP A 360 -21.80 -1.45 -28.37
N GLU A 361 -22.88 -2.08 -28.83
CA GLU A 361 -24.03 -2.38 -27.98
C GLU A 361 -23.76 -3.47 -26.94
N ILE A 362 -22.95 -4.47 -27.30
CA ILE A 362 -22.45 -5.48 -26.35
C ILE A 362 -21.51 -4.82 -25.32
N ALA A 363 -20.59 -3.96 -25.74
CA ALA A 363 -19.65 -3.27 -24.86
C ALA A 363 -20.40 -2.35 -23.87
N THR A 364 -21.45 -1.69 -24.35
CA THR A 364 -22.36 -0.90 -23.51
C THR A 364 -23.05 -1.76 -22.45
N ALA A 365 -23.56 -2.94 -22.83
CA ALA A 365 -24.14 -3.89 -21.88
C ALA A 365 -23.09 -4.41 -20.86
N ALA A 366 -21.82 -4.56 -21.26
CA ALA A 366 -20.73 -4.97 -20.39
C ALA A 366 -20.37 -3.94 -19.31
N LEU A 367 -20.44 -2.64 -19.63
CA LEU A 367 -20.22 -1.59 -18.65
C LEU A 367 -21.34 -1.56 -17.59
N LEU A 368 -22.59 -1.71 -18.03
CA LEU A 368 -23.73 -1.85 -17.11
C LEU A 368 -23.60 -3.12 -16.25
N TYR A 369 -23.03 -4.18 -16.81
CA TYR A 369 -22.80 -5.44 -16.12
C TYR A 369 -21.86 -5.29 -14.90
N ILE A 370 -20.82 -4.45 -14.96
CA ILE A 370 -19.90 -4.22 -13.83
C ILE A 370 -20.66 -3.76 -12.58
N ALA A 371 -21.72 -2.95 -12.75
CA ALA A 371 -22.54 -2.46 -11.64
C ALA A 371 -23.44 -3.54 -11.01
N ILE A 372 -23.67 -4.67 -11.68
CA ILE A 372 -24.56 -5.76 -11.24
C ILE A 372 -23.88 -7.13 -11.14
N SER A 373 -22.59 -7.21 -11.48
CA SER A 373 -21.81 -8.45 -11.54
C SER A 373 -21.63 -9.15 -10.20
N TRP A 374 -21.94 -8.47 -9.10
CA TRP A 374 -21.90 -8.98 -7.74
C TRP A 374 -23.18 -9.74 -7.33
N LEU A 375 -24.30 -9.57 -8.06
CA LEU A 375 -25.56 -10.27 -7.77
C LEU A 375 -25.43 -11.80 -7.87
N PRO A 376 -24.81 -12.38 -8.92
CA PRO A 376 -24.61 -13.83 -9.00
C PRO A 376 -23.82 -14.39 -7.81
N TYR A 377 -22.82 -13.65 -7.33
CA TYR A 377 -22.02 -14.02 -6.17
C TYR A 377 -22.86 -14.06 -4.88
N LEU A 378 -23.67 -13.03 -4.62
CA LEU A 378 -24.51 -12.99 -3.41
C LEU A 378 -25.52 -14.15 -3.37
N ILE A 379 -26.09 -14.49 -4.52
CA ILE A 379 -27.01 -15.64 -4.64
C ILE A 379 -26.27 -16.94 -4.32
N PHE A 380 -25.05 -17.12 -4.83
CA PHE A 380 -24.24 -18.30 -4.57
C PHE A 380 -23.81 -18.41 -3.10
N ARG A 381 -23.31 -17.31 -2.51
CA ARG A 381 -22.92 -17.25 -1.09
C ARG A 381 -24.08 -17.61 -0.17
N ASN A 382 -25.26 -17.06 -0.42
CA ASN A 382 -26.45 -17.38 0.37
C ASN A 382 -26.88 -18.85 0.24
N ARG A 383 -26.76 -19.45 -0.95
CA ARG A 383 -27.04 -20.88 -1.14
C ARG A 383 -26.04 -21.78 -0.42
N ARG A 384 -24.76 -21.45 -0.50
CA ARG A 384 -23.69 -22.22 0.14
C ARG A 384 -23.78 -22.15 1.67
N ASN A 385 -23.99 -20.96 2.23
CA ASN A 385 -24.20 -20.79 3.67
C ASN A 385 -25.41 -21.59 4.17
N ARG A 386 -26.50 -21.66 3.38
CA ARG A 386 -27.67 -22.48 3.70
C ARG A 386 -27.39 -23.99 3.62
N ALA A 387 -26.62 -24.43 2.63
CA ALA A 387 -26.23 -25.84 2.49
C ALA A 387 -25.29 -26.28 3.62
N GLU A 388 -24.31 -25.44 4.00
CA GLU A 388 -23.41 -25.68 5.13
C GLU A 388 -24.17 -25.65 6.47
N GLN A 389 -25.16 -24.76 6.64
CA GLN A 389 -26.06 -24.76 7.79
C GLN A 389 -26.97 -26.01 7.86
N GLN A 390 -27.44 -26.51 6.71
CA GLN A 390 -28.23 -27.75 6.65
C GLN A 390 -27.40 -29.00 6.93
N GLN A 391 -26.15 -29.05 6.46
CA GLN A 391 -25.20 -30.12 6.80
C GLN A 391 -24.78 -30.08 8.27
N ALA A 392 -24.61 -28.89 8.86
CA ALA A 392 -24.35 -28.75 10.30
C ALA A 392 -25.57 -29.12 11.16
N ALA A 393 -26.79 -28.95 10.65
CA ALA A 393 -28.04 -29.32 11.33
C ALA A 393 -28.35 -30.83 11.29
N HIS A 394 -27.82 -31.57 10.32
CA HIS A 394 -27.96 -33.03 10.22
C HIS A 394 -26.61 -33.70 9.89
N PRO A 395 -25.72 -33.87 10.89
CA PRO A 395 -24.47 -34.58 10.70
C PRO A 395 -24.75 -36.09 10.69
N GLY A 396 -25.04 -36.66 9.51
CA GLY A 396 -25.11 -38.12 9.35
C GLY A 396 -26.28 -38.68 8.54
N LEU A 397 -26.52 -38.15 7.33
CA LEU A 397 -27.18 -38.90 6.25
C LEU A 397 -26.29 -38.91 5.02
#